data_AF-A0A663MD40-F1
#
_entry.id   AF-A0A663MD40-F1
#
_cell.length_a   1.000
_cell.length_b   1.000
_cell.length_c   1.000
_cell.angle_alpha   90.00
_cell.angle_beta   90.00
_cell.angle_gamma   90.00
#
_symmetry.space_group_name_H-M   'P 1'
#
loop_
_entity.id
_entity.type
_entity.pdbx_description
1 polymer ?
#
loop_
_entity_poly.entity_id
_entity_poly.type
_entity_poly.pdbx_seq_one_letter_code
_entity_poly.pdbx_strand_id
1 'polypeptide(L)'
;MLDAVDSNPLSLYVMHPFWNTIVKIFPTWLAPNLITFSGFLLLVFNFFLMAYFDPDFYASAPDHQHVPNGVWVVVGLLNFIAYTLDGVDGKQARRTNSSTPLGELFDHGLDSWACVYFVVTVYSTFGRGSTGVSVFVLYLLLWVVLFSFILSHWEKYNTGILFLPWGYDISQVTISIVYIVTAIVGVEAWYAPFLFNFLYRDLFTAMIIACALTVTLPMSLYNFYKAYKNNSLKHHSVYEIMLPLASPVLLFLLCTTWIFVSPTDILEVHPRLFYFMVGTAFANISCQLIVCQMSSTRCQPLNWMLLPISGRNASSLLVNSFPHPGTHPLRSGRGEPAEQALQYTALLAEEAHARLTRTGGRENRLAGCRSTVNNCCKYL
;
A
#
# COMPACT_ATOMS: atom_id res chain seq x y z
N MET A 1 31.15 9.19 -6.30
CA MET A 1 30.96 7.90 -7.01
C MET A 1 29.60 7.39 -6.52
N LEU A 2 28.69 7.10 -7.46
CA LEU A 2 27.31 6.69 -7.16
C LEU A 2 27.36 5.21 -6.74
N ASP A 3 27.77 4.96 -5.50
CA ASP A 3 28.12 3.62 -5.05
C ASP A 3 26.89 2.95 -4.42
N ALA A 4 26.11 2.29 -5.28
CA ALA A 4 25.13 1.29 -4.85
C ALA A 4 25.80 -0.09 -4.84
N VAL A 5 25.64 -0.82 -3.74
CA VAL A 5 26.17 -2.16 -3.54
C VAL A 5 25.02 -3.14 -3.41
N ASP A 6 25.01 -4.13 -4.30
CA ASP A 6 24.08 -5.25 -4.26
C ASP A 6 24.80 -6.50 -3.75
N SER A 7 24.24 -7.13 -2.73
CA SER A 7 24.72 -8.40 -2.17
C SER A 7 23.65 -9.49 -2.20
N ASN A 8 22.50 -9.22 -2.82
CA ASN A 8 21.38 -10.15 -2.88
C ASN A 8 21.73 -11.37 -3.75
N PRO A 9 21.67 -12.61 -3.21
CA PRO A 9 21.96 -13.81 -4.00
C PRO A 9 21.08 -13.93 -5.24
N LEU A 10 19.78 -13.62 -5.14
CA LEU A 10 18.89 -13.69 -6.30
C LEU A 10 19.31 -12.69 -7.38
N SER A 11 19.65 -11.48 -6.98
CA SER A 11 20.15 -10.45 -7.90
C SER A 11 21.44 -10.90 -8.58
N LEU A 12 22.44 -11.27 -7.79
CA LEU A 12 23.79 -11.58 -8.28
C LEU A 12 23.81 -12.77 -9.25
N TYR A 13 23.09 -13.85 -8.93
CA TYR A 13 23.18 -15.10 -9.68
C TYR A 13 22.13 -15.26 -10.77
N VAL A 14 20.99 -14.57 -10.68
CA VAL A 14 19.87 -14.74 -11.64
C VAL A 14 19.57 -13.44 -12.36
N MET A 15 19.25 -12.38 -11.61
CA MET A 15 18.70 -11.18 -12.21
C MET A 15 19.75 -10.34 -12.93
N HIS A 16 20.96 -10.21 -12.38
CA HIS A 16 22.05 -9.49 -13.03
C HIS A 16 22.44 -10.08 -14.39
N PRO A 17 22.66 -11.41 -14.53
CA PRO A 17 22.84 -12.05 -15.83
C PRO A 17 21.68 -11.80 -16.80
N PHE A 18 20.44 -11.91 -16.30
CA PHE A 18 19.24 -11.63 -17.09
C PHE A 18 19.21 -10.18 -17.59
N TRP A 19 19.29 -9.18 -16.70
CA TRP A 19 19.30 -7.77 -17.04
C TRP A 19 20.50 -7.36 -17.92
N ASN A 20 21.67 -7.97 -17.72
CA ASN A 20 22.85 -7.75 -18.59
C ASN A 20 22.62 -8.27 -20.02
N THR A 21 21.70 -9.21 -20.20
CA THR A 21 21.27 -9.68 -21.52
C THR A 21 20.21 -8.73 -22.09
N ILE A 22 19.20 -8.38 -21.30
CA ILE A 22 18.11 -7.50 -21.71
C ILE A 22 18.60 -6.09 -22.09
N VAL A 23 19.54 -5.51 -21.34
CA VAL A 23 20.09 -4.18 -21.64
C VAL A 23 20.68 -4.09 -23.05
N LYS A 24 21.17 -5.20 -23.62
CA LYS A 24 21.75 -5.23 -24.97
C LYS A 24 20.71 -5.04 -26.07
N ILE A 25 19.45 -5.35 -25.79
CA ILE A 25 18.32 -5.17 -26.71
C ILE A 25 17.98 -3.69 -26.87
N PHE A 26 18.18 -2.89 -25.81
CA PHE A 26 17.90 -1.46 -25.85
C PHE A 26 18.91 -0.72 -26.75
N PRO A 27 18.42 0.20 -27.61
CA PRO A 27 19.30 1.02 -28.43
C PRO A 27 20.04 2.05 -27.56
N THR A 28 21.25 2.42 -27.97
CA THR A 28 22.11 3.32 -27.18
C THR A 28 21.65 4.77 -27.14
N TRP A 29 20.74 5.18 -28.02
CA TRP A 29 20.11 6.51 -27.99
C TRP A 29 19.01 6.61 -26.91
N LEU A 30 18.52 5.48 -26.40
CA LEU A 30 17.45 5.48 -25.41
C LEU A 30 18.01 5.90 -24.05
N ALA A 31 17.49 7.01 -23.53
CA ALA A 31 17.89 7.56 -22.25
C ALA A 31 17.47 6.62 -21.09
N PRO A 32 18.37 6.37 -20.11
CA PRO A 32 18.05 5.56 -18.93
C PRO A 32 16.81 6.03 -18.18
N ASN A 33 16.68 7.34 -17.94
CA ASN A 33 15.52 7.89 -17.22
C ASN A 33 14.18 7.63 -17.95
N LEU A 34 14.20 7.47 -19.29
CA LEU A 34 13.00 7.09 -20.02
C LEU A 34 12.63 5.62 -19.78
N ILE A 35 13.63 4.74 -19.57
CA ILE A 35 13.42 3.34 -19.16
C ILE A 35 12.77 3.33 -17.77
N THR A 36 13.36 4.04 -16.79
CA THR A 36 12.83 4.19 -15.43
C THR A 36 11.38 4.70 -15.45
N PHE A 37 11.13 5.80 -16.17
CA PHE A 37 9.79 6.41 -16.23
C PHE A 37 8.77 5.49 -16.89
N SER A 38 9.17 4.76 -17.94
CA SER A 38 8.30 3.80 -18.60
C SER A 38 7.92 2.67 -17.64
N GLY A 39 8.88 2.11 -16.90
CA GLY A 39 8.62 1.09 -15.87
C GLY A 39 7.66 1.59 -14.81
N PHE A 40 7.90 2.80 -14.29
CA PHE A 40 7.01 3.43 -13.32
C PHE A 40 5.57 3.61 -13.84
N LEU A 41 5.39 4.04 -15.09
CA LEU A 41 4.05 4.20 -15.68
C LEU A 41 3.29 2.87 -15.80
N LEU A 42 3.98 1.75 -16.00
CA LEU A 42 3.34 0.43 -15.99
C LEU A 42 2.80 0.08 -14.59
N LEU A 43 3.50 0.48 -13.53
CA LEU A 43 3.04 0.30 -12.14
C LEU A 43 1.84 1.20 -11.83
N VAL A 44 1.89 2.46 -12.28
CA VAL A 44 0.76 3.39 -12.17
C VAL A 44 -0.47 2.82 -12.90
N PHE A 45 -0.28 2.29 -14.10
CA PHE A 45 -1.35 1.64 -14.86
C PHE A 45 -1.89 0.42 -14.12
N ASN A 46 -1.04 -0.45 -13.58
CA ASN A 46 -1.47 -1.58 -12.74
C ASN A 46 -2.32 -1.14 -11.55
N PHE A 47 -1.90 -0.10 -10.84
CA PHE A 47 -2.64 0.43 -9.70
C PHE A 47 -4.04 0.89 -10.11
N PHE A 48 -4.17 1.67 -11.19
CA PHE A 48 -5.47 2.15 -11.66
C PHE A 48 -6.33 1.06 -12.29
N LEU A 49 -5.72 0.09 -12.98
CA LEU A 49 -6.40 -1.09 -13.50
C LEU A 49 -7.05 -1.88 -12.36
N MET A 50 -6.33 -2.11 -11.27
CA MET A 50 -6.88 -2.77 -10.09
C MET A 50 -7.91 -1.91 -9.39
N ALA A 51 -7.69 -0.60 -9.25
CA ALA A 51 -8.69 0.30 -8.66
C ALA A 51 -10.00 0.35 -9.45
N TYR A 52 -9.97 0.09 -10.77
CA TYR A 52 -11.16 -0.01 -11.60
C TYR A 52 -11.96 -1.29 -11.33
N PHE A 53 -11.28 -2.45 -11.27
CA PHE A 53 -11.96 -3.75 -11.07
C PHE A 53 -12.31 -4.04 -9.62
N ASP A 54 -11.54 -3.49 -8.70
CA ASP A 54 -11.64 -3.72 -7.28
C ASP A 54 -11.39 -2.36 -6.62
N PRO A 55 -12.37 -1.48 -6.38
CA PRO A 55 -12.10 -0.19 -5.76
C PRO A 55 -11.90 -0.29 -4.25
N ASP A 56 -12.57 -1.22 -3.59
CA ASP A 56 -12.65 -1.29 -2.12
C ASP A 56 -11.98 -2.53 -1.51
N PHE A 57 -11.31 -3.35 -2.33
CA PHE A 57 -10.62 -4.59 -1.95
C PHE A 57 -11.51 -5.79 -1.67
N TYR A 58 -12.79 -5.72 -2.04
CA TYR A 58 -13.73 -6.82 -1.86
C TYR A 58 -13.76 -7.82 -3.02
N ALA A 59 -13.13 -7.51 -4.16
CA ALA A 59 -13.22 -8.38 -5.33
C ALA A 59 -12.59 -9.77 -5.13
N SER A 60 -11.77 -9.98 -4.10
CA SER A 60 -11.22 -11.30 -3.73
C SER A 60 -11.89 -11.90 -2.50
N ALA A 61 -13.03 -11.35 -2.06
CA ALA A 61 -13.84 -11.93 -0.99
C ALA A 61 -14.89 -12.91 -1.55
N PRO A 62 -15.37 -13.89 -0.76
CA PRO A 62 -16.51 -14.71 -1.14
C PRO A 62 -17.73 -13.83 -1.43
N ASP A 63 -18.60 -14.30 -2.30
CA ASP A 63 -19.88 -13.66 -2.66
C ASP A 63 -19.76 -12.29 -3.35
N HIS A 64 -18.57 -11.93 -3.84
CA HIS A 64 -18.32 -10.71 -4.61
C HIS A 64 -17.92 -11.04 -6.05
N GLN A 65 -18.10 -10.06 -6.94
CA GLN A 65 -17.63 -10.18 -8.31
C GLN A 65 -16.09 -10.18 -8.37
N HIS A 66 -15.51 -11.28 -8.80
CA HIS A 66 -14.08 -11.44 -8.93
C HIS A 66 -13.49 -10.64 -10.11
N VAL A 67 -12.26 -10.18 -9.93
CA VAL A 67 -11.46 -9.60 -11.01
C VAL A 67 -11.27 -10.64 -12.11
N PRO A 68 -11.55 -10.34 -13.40
CA PRO A 68 -11.42 -11.33 -14.47
C PRO A 68 -10.01 -11.92 -14.56
N ASN A 69 -9.91 -13.24 -14.74
CA ASN A 69 -8.63 -13.95 -14.71
C ASN A 69 -7.56 -13.39 -15.68
N GLY A 70 -7.97 -12.91 -16.86
CA GLY A 70 -7.07 -12.29 -17.83
C GLY A 70 -6.38 -11.02 -17.31
N VAL A 71 -7.02 -10.28 -16.39
CA VAL A 71 -6.44 -9.08 -15.78
C VAL A 71 -5.23 -9.45 -14.91
N TRP A 72 -5.28 -10.56 -14.19
CA TRP A 72 -4.15 -11.03 -13.40
C TRP A 72 -2.92 -11.38 -14.25
N VAL A 73 -3.12 -11.92 -15.46
CA VAL A 73 -2.03 -12.12 -16.43
C VAL A 73 -1.40 -10.79 -16.83
N VAL A 74 -2.24 -9.80 -17.17
CA VAL A 74 -1.77 -8.46 -17.55
C VAL A 74 -1.00 -7.82 -16.40
N VAL A 75 -1.56 -7.82 -15.19
CA VAL A 75 -0.90 -7.24 -14.00
C VAL A 75 0.42 -7.91 -13.69
N GLY A 76 0.48 -9.25 -13.77
CA GLY A 76 1.70 -10.03 -13.59
C GLY A 76 2.80 -9.70 -14.60
N LEU A 77 2.45 -9.65 -15.88
CA LEU A 77 3.39 -9.29 -16.94
C LEU A 77 3.88 -7.85 -16.80
N LEU A 78 2.97 -6.91 -16.56
CA LEU A 78 3.32 -5.50 -16.39
C LEU A 78 4.20 -5.26 -15.17
N ASN A 79 3.93 -5.95 -14.05
CA ASN A 79 4.77 -5.89 -12.85
C ASN A 79 6.18 -6.41 -13.14
N PHE A 80 6.30 -7.56 -13.79
CA PHE A 80 7.60 -8.15 -14.11
C PHE A 80 8.38 -7.32 -15.15
N ILE A 81 7.68 -6.73 -16.13
CA ILE A 81 8.30 -5.80 -17.09
C ILE A 81 8.79 -4.56 -16.35
N ALA A 82 7.97 -3.93 -15.50
CA ALA A 82 8.38 -2.76 -14.72
C ALA A 82 9.62 -3.05 -13.88
N TYR A 83 9.63 -4.17 -13.16
CA TYR A 83 10.79 -4.66 -12.41
C TYR A 83 12.02 -4.92 -13.29
N THR A 84 11.81 -5.41 -14.51
CA THR A 84 12.89 -5.60 -15.49
C THR A 84 13.46 -4.26 -15.98
N LEU A 85 12.61 -3.26 -16.22
CA LEU A 85 13.04 -1.94 -16.67
C LEU A 85 13.85 -1.21 -15.59
N ASP A 86 13.40 -1.31 -14.34
CA ASP A 86 14.13 -0.86 -13.13
C ASP A 86 15.54 -1.49 -13.08
N GLY A 87 15.66 -2.82 -13.10
CA GLY A 87 16.99 -3.46 -13.07
C GLY A 87 17.91 -3.20 -14.28
N VAL A 88 17.36 -2.67 -15.39
CA VAL A 88 18.09 -2.40 -16.64
C VAL A 88 18.53 -0.94 -16.76
N ASP A 89 17.87 0.02 -16.13
CA ASP A 89 18.14 1.44 -16.34
C ASP A 89 19.56 1.86 -15.93
N GLY A 90 20.05 1.42 -14.77
CA GLY A 90 21.39 1.71 -14.28
C GLY A 90 22.45 0.99 -15.12
N LYS A 91 22.10 -0.17 -15.69
CA LYS A 91 22.98 -0.88 -16.64
C LYS A 91 23.06 -0.12 -17.96
N GLN A 92 21.94 0.43 -18.44
CA GLN A 92 21.93 1.29 -19.61
C GLN A 92 22.75 2.55 -19.35
N ALA A 93 22.58 3.20 -18.19
CA ALA A 93 23.33 4.40 -17.83
C ALA A 93 24.85 4.17 -17.82
N ARG A 94 25.31 3.02 -17.30
CA ARG A 94 26.72 2.63 -17.36
C ARG A 94 27.18 2.33 -18.79
N ARG A 95 26.34 1.66 -19.60
CA ARG A 95 26.63 1.32 -21.00
C ARG A 95 26.78 2.57 -21.89
N THR A 96 26.00 3.61 -21.61
CA THR A 96 26.00 4.87 -22.38
C THR A 96 26.83 5.98 -21.75
N ASN A 97 27.57 5.71 -20.67
CA ASN A 97 28.32 6.71 -19.89
C ASN A 97 27.47 7.93 -19.47
N SER A 98 26.21 7.69 -19.08
CA SER A 98 25.24 8.73 -18.73
C SER A 98 24.74 8.61 -17.28
N SER A 99 25.51 7.99 -16.39
CA SER A 99 25.21 7.93 -14.96
C SER A 99 25.34 9.31 -14.31
N THR A 100 24.30 9.77 -13.62
CA THR A 100 24.26 11.08 -12.96
C THR A 100 23.53 11.01 -11.61
N PRO A 101 23.82 11.93 -10.66
CA PRO A 101 23.05 12.03 -9.41
C PRO A 101 21.56 12.32 -9.64
N LEU A 102 21.22 13.04 -10.71
CA LEU A 102 19.84 13.27 -11.10
C LEU A 102 19.15 11.97 -11.56
N GLY A 103 19.87 11.12 -12.31
CA GLY A 103 19.37 9.80 -12.69
C GLY A 103 19.09 8.93 -11.47
N GLU A 104 19.98 8.92 -10.48
CA GLU A 104 19.77 8.19 -9.23
C GLU A 104 18.60 8.74 -8.40
N LEU A 105 18.44 10.07 -8.34
CA LEU A 105 17.26 10.70 -7.73
C LEU A 105 15.97 10.29 -8.46
N PHE A 106 16.01 10.23 -9.79
CA PHE A 106 14.84 9.91 -10.58
C PHE A 106 14.42 8.46 -10.39
N ASP A 107 15.37 7.53 -10.38
CA ASP A 107 15.18 6.11 -10.12
C ASP A 107 14.58 5.85 -8.73
N HIS A 108 15.35 6.08 -7.67
CA HIS A 108 14.90 5.80 -6.31
C HIS A 108 13.78 6.73 -5.83
N GLY A 109 13.65 7.92 -6.43
CA GLY A 109 12.50 8.79 -6.21
C GLY A 109 11.20 8.14 -6.69
N LEU A 110 11.19 7.53 -7.87
CA LEU A 110 10.04 6.79 -8.38
C LEU A 110 9.82 5.47 -7.62
N ASP A 111 10.88 4.77 -7.19
CA ASP A 111 10.78 3.58 -6.34
C ASP A 111 10.04 3.84 -5.03
N SER A 112 10.26 5.03 -4.44
CA SER A 112 9.60 5.43 -3.20
C SER A 112 8.07 5.54 -3.36
N TRP A 113 7.58 5.90 -4.56
CA TRP A 113 6.16 5.80 -4.92
C TRP A 113 5.75 4.36 -5.24
N ALA A 114 6.57 3.65 -6.00
CA ALA A 114 6.31 2.29 -6.45
C ALA A 114 6.01 1.33 -5.28
N CYS A 115 6.65 1.53 -4.12
CA CYS A 115 6.37 0.79 -2.89
C CYS A 115 4.86 0.68 -2.58
N VAL A 116 4.10 1.76 -2.76
CA VAL A 116 2.66 1.77 -2.49
C VAL A 116 1.88 1.02 -3.56
N TYR A 117 2.26 1.18 -4.83
CA TYR A 117 1.62 0.47 -5.92
C TYR A 117 1.80 -1.05 -5.77
N PHE A 118 2.99 -1.52 -5.40
CA PHE A 118 3.23 -2.94 -5.17
C PHE A 118 2.36 -3.49 -4.03
N VAL A 119 2.38 -2.83 -2.87
CA VAL A 119 1.65 -3.29 -1.68
C VAL A 119 0.14 -3.28 -1.89
N VAL A 120 -0.40 -2.21 -2.49
CA VAL A 120 -1.84 -2.08 -2.74
C VAL A 120 -2.31 -3.05 -3.82
N THR A 121 -1.55 -3.20 -4.90
CA THR A 121 -1.93 -4.07 -6.02
C THR A 121 -1.90 -5.53 -5.58
N VAL A 122 -0.84 -5.98 -4.89
CA VAL A 122 -0.74 -7.38 -4.44
C VAL A 122 -1.80 -7.69 -3.41
N TYR A 123 -2.16 -6.76 -2.54
CA TYR A 123 -3.22 -7.01 -1.56
C TYR A 123 -4.56 -7.30 -2.22
N SER A 124 -4.82 -6.81 -3.45
CA SER A 124 -6.03 -7.13 -4.19
C SER A 124 -6.16 -8.63 -4.52
N THR A 125 -5.07 -9.43 -4.48
CA THR A 125 -5.15 -10.90 -4.68
C THR A 125 -5.77 -11.61 -3.47
N PHE A 126 -5.62 -11.05 -2.27
CA PHE A 126 -6.16 -11.61 -1.03
C PHE A 126 -7.45 -10.88 -0.60
N GLY A 127 -7.52 -9.59 -0.88
CA GLY A 127 -8.64 -8.72 -0.54
C GLY A 127 -8.86 -8.54 0.96
N ARG A 128 -9.91 -7.77 1.27
CA ARG A 128 -10.53 -7.68 2.59
C ARG A 128 -11.77 -8.56 2.64
N GLY A 129 -12.18 -8.99 3.84
CA GLY A 129 -13.37 -9.82 4.02
C GLY A 129 -13.11 -10.98 5.00
N SER A 130 -14.01 -11.95 5.04
CA SER A 130 -13.92 -13.12 5.93
C SER A 130 -12.71 -14.01 5.64
N THR A 131 -12.34 -14.15 4.37
CA THR A 131 -11.17 -14.93 3.90
C THR A 131 -9.95 -14.07 3.57
N GLY A 132 -10.07 -12.74 3.67
CA GLY A 132 -9.01 -11.79 3.34
C GLY A 132 -8.17 -11.36 4.55
N VAL A 133 -7.42 -10.29 4.35
CA VAL A 133 -6.63 -9.59 5.38
C VAL A 133 -7.32 -8.25 5.65
N SER A 134 -7.38 -7.75 6.88
CA SER A 134 -8.03 -6.46 7.13
C SER A 134 -7.23 -5.30 6.52
N VAL A 135 -7.91 -4.20 6.18
CA VAL A 135 -7.26 -2.99 5.66
C VAL A 135 -6.32 -2.37 6.72
N PHE A 136 -6.60 -2.56 8.01
CA PHE A 136 -5.66 -2.18 9.06
C PHE A 136 -4.37 -3.01 9.05
N VAL A 137 -4.44 -4.33 8.82
CA VAL A 137 -3.22 -5.14 8.68
C VAL A 137 -2.44 -4.75 7.42
N LEU A 138 -3.13 -4.47 6.30
CA LEU A 138 -2.49 -3.91 5.11
C LEU A 138 -1.77 -2.59 5.42
N TYR A 139 -2.38 -1.70 6.19
CA TYR A 139 -1.75 -0.45 6.61
C TYR A 139 -0.44 -0.69 7.36
N LEU A 140 -0.40 -1.67 8.27
CA LEU A 140 0.82 -2.07 8.96
C LEU A 140 1.86 -2.70 8.01
N LEU A 141 1.43 -3.50 7.02
CA LEU A 141 2.33 -4.04 6.01
C LEU A 141 2.92 -2.93 5.12
N LEU A 142 2.12 -1.93 4.76
CA LEU A 142 2.60 -0.75 4.04
C LEU A 142 3.67 -0.02 4.87
N TRP A 143 3.47 0.15 6.17
CA TRP A 143 4.49 0.70 7.06
C TRP A 143 5.79 -0.09 7.03
N VAL A 144 5.71 -1.42 7.09
CA VAL A 144 6.90 -2.28 7.05
C VAL A 144 7.67 -2.07 5.74
N VAL A 145 6.98 -2.06 4.60
CA VAL A 145 7.63 -1.87 3.28
C VAL A 145 8.23 -0.47 3.15
N LEU A 146 7.48 0.58 3.50
CA LEU A 146 7.98 1.96 3.45
C LEU A 146 9.13 2.19 4.44
N PHE A 147 9.08 1.57 5.63
CA PHE A 147 10.18 1.61 6.58
C PHE A 147 11.42 0.89 6.04
N SER A 148 11.25 -0.28 5.43
CA SER A 148 12.35 -1.00 4.77
C SER A 148 13.00 -0.18 3.67
N PHE A 149 12.20 0.55 2.87
CA PHE A 149 12.71 1.46 1.85
C PHE A 149 13.51 2.61 2.46
N ILE A 150 12.95 3.34 3.43
CA ILE A 150 13.67 4.49 4.01
C ILE A 150 14.89 4.06 4.81
N LEU A 151 14.93 2.83 5.32
CA LEU A 151 16.07 2.31 6.08
C LEU A 151 17.33 2.21 5.21
N SER A 152 17.23 1.80 3.95
CA SER A 152 18.40 1.77 3.03
C SER A 152 18.91 3.18 2.74
N HIS A 153 18.02 4.17 2.66
CA HIS A 153 18.40 5.58 2.52
C HIS A 153 18.92 6.16 3.84
N TRP A 154 18.39 5.78 5.00
CA TRP A 154 18.97 6.14 6.29
C TRP A 154 20.41 5.62 6.38
N GLU A 155 20.63 4.39 5.94
CA GLU A 155 21.96 3.77 5.87
C GLU A 155 22.88 4.54 4.91
N LYS A 156 22.42 4.90 3.71
CA LYS A 156 23.19 5.72 2.76
C LYS A 156 23.50 7.11 3.30
N TYR A 157 22.57 7.76 3.99
CA TYR A 157 22.78 9.07 4.57
C TYR A 157 23.93 9.05 5.58
N ASN A 158 24.03 7.99 6.37
CA ASN A 158 25.04 7.84 7.41
C ASN A 158 26.39 7.29 6.91
N THR A 159 26.37 6.36 5.95
CA THR A 159 27.58 5.64 5.50
C THR A 159 28.13 6.15 4.17
N GLY A 160 27.30 6.82 3.36
CA GLY A 160 27.61 7.22 1.99
C GLY A 160 27.38 6.16 0.91
N ILE A 161 27.06 4.93 1.28
CA ILE A 161 26.87 3.79 0.36
C ILE A 161 25.41 3.36 0.40
N LEU A 162 24.80 3.15 -0.78
CA LEU A 162 23.46 2.59 -0.85
C LEU A 162 23.54 1.07 -0.90
N PHE A 163 22.99 0.38 0.10
CA PHE A 163 22.87 -1.07 0.06
C PHE A 163 21.47 -1.44 -0.41
N LEU A 164 21.38 -2.24 -1.48
CA LEU A 164 20.09 -2.67 -2.00
C LEU A 164 19.47 -3.76 -1.11
N PRO A 165 18.18 -3.64 -0.74
CA PRO A 165 17.54 -4.59 0.15
C PRO A 165 17.25 -5.91 -0.56
N TRP A 166 17.69 -7.03 0.02
CA TRP A 166 17.48 -8.37 -0.56
C TRP A 166 16.00 -8.72 -0.79
N GLY A 167 15.13 -8.22 0.09
CA GLY A 167 13.71 -8.46 0.02
C GLY A 167 13.06 -7.92 -1.26
N TYR A 168 13.66 -6.90 -1.90
CA TYR A 168 13.09 -6.27 -3.08
C TYR A 168 12.96 -7.25 -4.25
N ASP A 169 14.07 -7.81 -4.76
CA ASP A 169 14.02 -8.71 -5.92
C ASP A 169 13.17 -9.95 -5.67
N ILE A 170 13.30 -10.54 -4.48
CA ILE A 170 12.53 -11.73 -4.09
C ILE A 170 11.04 -11.39 -4.12
N SER A 171 10.65 -10.23 -3.57
CA SER A 171 9.27 -9.79 -3.57
C SER A 171 8.75 -9.54 -4.99
N GLN A 172 9.52 -8.91 -5.87
CA GLN A 172 9.07 -8.58 -7.22
C GLN A 172 8.84 -9.82 -8.08
N VAL A 173 9.77 -10.79 -8.03
CA VAL A 173 9.61 -12.07 -8.71
C VAL A 173 8.42 -12.84 -8.11
N THR A 174 8.32 -12.91 -6.79
CA THR A 174 7.25 -13.65 -6.10
C THR A 174 5.87 -13.07 -6.42
N ILE A 175 5.70 -11.76 -6.33
CA ILE A 175 4.43 -11.07 -6.60
C ILE A 175 4.01 -11.28 -8.06
N SER A 176 4.96 -11.20 -9.01
CA SER A 176 4.68 -11.47 -10.42
C SER A 176 4.18 -12.91 -10.63
N ILE A 177 4.81 -13.90 -9.97
CA ILE A 177 4.37 -15.29 -10.00
C ILE A 177 2.98 -15.46 -9.38
N VAL A 178 2.72 -14.82 -8.24
CA VAL A 178 1.42 -14.88 -7.55
C VAL A 178 0.30 -14.38 -8.45
N TYR A 179 0.50 -13.31 -9.22
CA TYR A 179 -0.49 -12.84 -10.19
C TYR A 179 -0.75 -13.87 -11.29
N ILE A 180 0.29 -14.44 -11.89
CA ILE A 180 0.13 -15.47 -12.94
C ILE A 180 -0.56 -16.73 -12.38
N VAL A 181 -0.21 -17.16 -11.17
CA VAL A 181 -0.87 -18.29 -10.50
C VAL A 181 -2.33 -17.96 -10.26
N THR A 182 -2.64 -16.78 -9.72
CA THR A 182 -4.03 -16.31 -9.49
C THR A 182 -4.85 -16.35 -10.77
N ALA A 183 -4.27 -16.00 -11.91
CA ALA A 183 -4.96 -16.08 -13.21
C ALA A 183 -5.36 -17.52 -13.60
N ILE A 184 -4.55 -18.51 -13.22
CA ILE A 184 -4.74 -19.92 -13.59
C ILE A 184 -5.70 -20.61 -12.63
N VAL A 185 -5.51 -20.43 -11.32
CA VAL A 185 -6.25 -21.19 -10.29
C VAL A 185 -7.47 -20.44 -9.74
N GLY A 186 -7.61 -19.15 -10.05
CA GLY A 186 -8.63 -18.28 -9.46
C GLY A 186 -8.22 -17.73 -8.10
N VAL A 187 -8.91 -16.68 -7.65
CA VAL A 187 -8.67 -16.06 -6.34
C VAL A 187 -9.14 -16.97 -5.20
N GLU A 188 -10.09 -17.86 -5.47
CA GLU A 188 -10.67 -18.78 -4.50
C GLU A 188 -9.65 -19.80 -3.97
N ALA A 189 -8.59 -20.07 -4.73
CA ALA A 189 -7.49 -20.90 -4.29
C ALA A 189 -6.78 -20.34 -3.03
N TRP A 190 -6.78 -19.02 -2.85
CA TRP A 190 -6.15 -18.36 -1.71
C TRP A 190 -6.95 -18.49 -0.41
N TYR A 191 -8.20 -18.95 -0.46
CA TYR A 191 -9.04 -19.17 0.73
C TYR A 191 -8.65 -20.46 1.46
N ALA A 192 -8.09 -21.42 0.73
CA ALA A 192 -7.71 -22.71 1.29
C ALA A 192 -6.39 -22.62 2.07
N PRO A 193 -6.23 -23.43 3.13
CA PRO A 193 -4.94 -23.56 3.81
C PRO A 193 -3.93 -24.27 2.91
N PHE A 194 -2.66 -23.86 3.02
CA PHE A 194 -1.57 -24.48 2.26
C PHE A 194 -0.88 -25.60 3.04
N LEU A 195 -0.79 -25.49 4.37
CA LEU A 195 -0.16 -26.49 5.24
C LEU A 195 -0.62 -26.33 6.69
N PHE A 196 -0.97 -27.42 7.39
CA PHE A 196 -1.33 -27.41 8.83
C PHE A 196 -2.33 -26.29 9.24
N ASN A 197 -3.34 -26.01 8.41
CA ASN A 197 -4.31 -24.91 8.57
C ASN A 197 -3.76 -23.48 8.46
N PHE A 198 -2.48 -23.30 8.09
CA PHE A 198 -1.97 -21.99 7.74
C PHE A 198 -2.50 -21.55 6.38
N LEU A 199 -2.97 -20.31 6.31
CA LEU A 199 -3.49 -19.70 5.09
C LEU A 199 -2.39 -18.96 4.34
N TYR A 200 -2.51 -18.89 3.00
CA TYR A 200 -1.53 -18.19 2.16
C TYR A 200 -1.39 -16.71 2.54
N ARG A 201 -2.49 -16.07 2.93
CA ARG A 201 -2.48 -14.66 3.38
C ARG A 201 -1.63 -14.45 4.65
N ASP A 202 -1.64 -15.42 5.56
CA ASP A 202 -0.89 -15.36 6.81
C ASP A 202 0.59 -15.61 6.54
N LEU A 203 0.89 -16.54 5.62
CA LEU A 203 2.25 -16.76 5.12
C LEU A 203 2.81 -15.50 4.47
N PHE A 204 2.02 -14.83 3.61
CA PHE A 204 2.45 -13.59 2.94
C PHE A 204 2.74 -12.47 3.95
N THR A 205 1.83 -12.28 4.92
CA THR A 205 2.00 -11.33 6.02
C THR A 205 3.25 -11.64 6.84
N ALA A 206 3.43 -12.91 7.22
CA ALA A 206 4.58 -13.37 7.99
C ALA A 206 5.89 -13.20 7.22
N MET A 207 5.90 -13.47 5.91
CA MET A 207 7.07 -13.33 5.05
C MET A 207 7.55 -11.88 4.98
N ILE A 208 6.64 -10.91 4.82
CA ILE A 208 6.99 -9.48 4.80
C ILE A 208 7.59 -9.05 6.14
N ILE A 209 6.92 -9.38 7.24
CA ILE A 209 7.39 -9.01 8.59
C ILE A 209 8.72 -9.69 8.91
N ALA A 210 8.85 -10.99 8.59
CA ALA A 210 10.08 -11.74 8.81
C ALA A 210 11.23 -11.16 7.99
N CYS A 211 11.04 -10.87 6.69
CA CYS A 211 12.06 -10.27 5.84
C CYS A 211 12.53 -8.91 6.39
N ALA A 212 11.62 -8.09 6.89
CA ALA A 212 11.98 -6.81 7.51
C ALA A 212 12.81 -7.01 8.79
N LEU A 213 12.40 -7.91 9.68
CA LEU A 213 13.04 -8.09 11.00
C LEU A 213 14.31 -8.94 11.00
N THR A 214 14.44 -9.89 10.07
CA THR A 214 15.57 -10.85 10.05
C THR A 214 16.60 -10.55 8.97
N VAL A 215 16.20 -9.85 7.90
CA VAL A 215 17.10 -9.51 6.79
C VAL A 215 17.33 -8.01 6.73
N THR A 216 16.29 -7.22 6.47
CA THR A 216 16.45 -5.79 6.14
C THR A 216 17.03 -4.99 7.31
N LEU A 217 16.39 -5.05 8.48
CA LEU A 217 16.85 -4.29 9.64
C LEU A 217 18.23 -4.75 10.16
N PRO A 218 18.48 -6.05 10.38
CA PRO A 218 19.79 -6.51 10.82
C PRO A 218 20.91 -6.15 9.83
N MET A 219 20.67 -6.23 8.52
CA MET A 219 21.68 -5.91 7.51
C MET A 219 22.06 -4.42 7.57
N SER A 220 21.08 -3.51 7.59
CA SER A 220 21.35 -2.08 7.67
C SER A 220 22.03 -1.69 8.99
N LEU A 221 21.64 -2.31 10.11
CA LEU A 221 22.32 -2.10 11.40
C LEU A 221 23.75 -2.65 11.39
N TYR A 222 23.99 -3.81 10.77
CA TYR A 222 25.31 -4.39 10.65
C TYR A 222 26.25 -3.52 9.80
N ASN A 223 25.78 -3.04 8.66
CA ASN A 223 26.53 -2.16 7.78
C ASN A 223 26.81 -0.80 8.43
N PHE A 224 25.82 -0.22 9.13
CA PHE A 224 26.02 0.97 9.94
C PHE A 224 27.09 0.73 11.03
N TYR A 225 27.01 -0.38 11.76
CA TYR A 225 28.01 -0.75 12.78
C TYR A 225 29.40 -0.94 12.18
N LYS A 226 29.50 -1.56 11.01
CA LYS A 226 30.76 -1.72 10.27
C LYS A 226 31.36 -0.36 9.89
N ALA A 227 30.54 0.57 9.40
CA ALA A 227 30.98 1.93 9.08
C ALA A 227 31.40 2.70 10.35
N TYR A 228 30.67 2.54 11.46
CA TYR A 228 31.04 3.09 12.77
C TYR A 228 32.41 2.59 13.23
N LYS A 229 32.62 1.27 13.22
CA LYS A 229 33.89 0.64 13.63
C LYS A 229 35.06 1.07 12.75
N ASN A 230 34.82 1.28 11.46
CA ASN A 230 35.83 1.72 10.50
C ASN A 230 36.05 3.24 10.49
N ASN A 231 35.37 4.00 11.36
CA ASN A 231 35.42 5.47 11.40
C ASN A 231 35.09 6.12 10.04
N SER A 232 34.18 5.51 9.27
CA SER A 232 33.78 5.97 7.93
C SER A 232 32.37 6.58 7.89
N LEU A 233 31.75 6.86 9.05
CA LEU A 233 30.47 7.54 9.10
C LEU A 233 30.59 9.01 8.69
N LYS A 234 29.57 9.52 7.98
CA LYS A 234 29.46 10.94 7.62
C LYS A 234 29.10 11.83 8.80
N HIS A 235 28.39 11.27 9.79
CA HIS A 235 27.86 12.00 10.94
C HIS A 235 28.19 11.26 12.24
N HIS A 236 28.55 12.01 13.28
CA HIS A 236 28.94 11.45 14.59
C HIS A 236 27.94 11.77 15.71
N SER A 237 27.07 12.75 15.52
CA SER A 237 26.00 13.07 16.49
C SER A 237 24.81 12.14 16.27
N VAL A 238 24.27 11.57 17.37
CA VAL A 238 23.06 10.75 17.34
C VAL A 238 21.89 11.50 16.71
N TYR A 239 21.79 12.81 16.94
CA TYR A 239 20.75 13.65 16.35
C TYR A 239 20.83 13.67 14.82
N GLU A 240 22.02 13.89 14.26
CA GLU A 240 22.22 13.89 12.80
C GLU A 240 22.02 12.50 12.20
N ILE A 241 22.41 11.45 12.92
CA ILE A 241 22.23 10.06 12.48
C ILE A 241 20.74 9.71 12.35
N MET A 242 19.91 10.15 13.29
CA MET A 242 18.48 9.83 13.33
C MET A 242 17.61 10.81 12.52
N LEU A 243 18.19 11.93 12.06
CA LEU A 243 17.47 12.98 11.36
C LEU A 243 16.63 12.50 10.15
N PRO A 244 17.13 11.57 9.29
CA PRO A 244 16.35 11.07 8.16
C PRO A 244 15.05 10.35 8.55
N LEU A 245 14.97 9.80 9.78
CA LEU A 245 13.83 9.02 10.25
C LEU A 245 12.75 9.89 10.92
N ALA A 246 13.05 11.15 11.24
CA ALA A 246 12.11 12.02 11.95
C ALA A 246 10.81 12.27 11.17
N SER A 247 10.92 12.70 9.91
CA SER A 247 9.75 13.00 9.06
C SER A 247 8.91 11.75 8.71
N PRO A 248 9.50 10.60 8.32
CA PRO A 248 8.75 9.36 8.10
C PRO A 248 8.03 8.86 9.36
N VAL A 249 8.69 8.87 10.53
CA VAL A 249 8.07 8.46 11.79
C VAL A 249 6.91 9.38 12.15
N LEU A 250 7.07 10.70 11.94
CA LEU A 250 5.99 11.66 12.18
C LEU A 250 4.81 11.45 11.21
N LEU A 251 5.07 11.22 9.92
CA LEU A 251 4.02 10.88 8.94
C LEU A 251 3.18 9.71 9.44
N PHE A 252 3.87 8.64 9.81
CA PHE A 252 3.30 7.43 10.36
C PHE A 252 2.45 7.70 11.61
N LEU A 253 3.00 8.37 12.62
CA LEU A 253 2.24 8.73 13.83
C LEU A 253 0.98 9.56 13.51
N LEU A 254 1.09 10.54 12.61
CA LEU A 254 -0.03 11.39 12.22
C LEU A 254 -1.11 10.61 11.46
N CYS A 255 -0.73 9.74 10.53
CA CYS A 255 -1.69 8.91 9.79
C CYS A 255 -2.38 7.89 10.69
N THR A 256 -1.65 7.27 11.62
CA THR A 256 -2.25 6.34 12.61
C THR A 256 -3.21 7.06 13.53
N THR A 257 -2.84 8.25 14.00
CA THR A 257 -3.75 9.09 14.80
C THR A 257 -5.01 9.42 13.99
N TRP A 258 -4.88 9.75 12.71
CA TRP A 258 -6.03 10.06 11.87
C TRP A 258 -6.96 8.86 11.71
N ILE A 259 -6.42 7.65 11.52
CA ILE A 259 -7.23 6.42 11.45
C ILE A 259 -8.10 6.27 12.69
N PHE A 260 -7.53 6.42 13.90
CA PHE A 260 -8.28 6.20 15.15
C PHE A 260 -9.22 7.35 15.54
N VAL A 261 -8.95 8.57 15.09
CA VAL A 261 -9.74 9.76 15.44
C VAL A 261 -10.76 10.09 14.34
N SER A 262 -10.62 9.56 13.13
CA SER A 262 -11.52 9.90 12.02
C SER A 262 -12.98 9.56 12.35
N PRO A 263 -13.92 10.53 12.28
CA PRO A 263 -15.34 10.28 12.55
C PRO A 263 -16.01 9.43 11.45
N THR A 264 -15.38 9.31 10.27
CA THR A 264 -15.94 8.61 9.10
C THR A 264 -15.25 7.28 8.82
N ASP A 265 -14.41 6.78 9.74
CA ASP A 265 -13.65 5.54 9.58
C ASP A 265 -12.93 5.46 8.21
N ILE A 266 -12.13 6.50 7.92
CA ILE A 266 -11.58 6.78 6.57
C ILE A 266 -10.81 5.59 5.96
N LEU A 267 -10.17 4.78 6.79
CA LEU A 267 -9.43 3.62 6.33
C LEU A 267 -10.37 2.53 5.81
N GLU A 268 -11.51 2.32 6.48
CA GLU A 268 -12.49 1.31 6.07
C GLU A 268 -13.32 1.77 4.87
N VAL A 269 -13.61 3.08 4.76
CA VAL A 269 -14.46 3.64 3.69
C VAL A 269 -13.68 3.92 2.40
N HIS A 270 -12.44 4.43 2.48
CA HIS A 270 -11.64 4.80 1.31
C HIS A 270 -10.18 4.31 1.41
N PRO A 271 -9.95 2.99 1.55
CA PRO A 271 -8.62 2.44 1.84
C PRO A 271 -7.60 2.79 0.75
N ARG A 272 -7.92 2.62 -0.54
CA ARG A 272 -6.98 2.90 -1.66
C ARG A 272 -6.50 4.35 -1.68
N LEU A 273 -7.43 5.30 -1.54
CA LEU A 273 -7.11 6.72 -1.51
C LEU A 273 -6.25 7.07 -0.30
N PHE A 274 -6.55 6.47 0.85
CA PHE A 274 -5.75 6.65 2.05
C PHE A 274 -4.31 6.16 1.85
N TYR A 275 -4.11 4.94 1.33
CA TYR A 275 -2.75 4.42 1.06
C TYR A 275 -2.02 5.23 0.01
N PHE A 276 -2.71 5.67 -1.05
CA PHE A 276 -2.12 6.52 -2.08
C PHE A 276 -1.64 7.86 -1.50
N MET A 277 -2.41 8.46 -0.58
CA MET A 277 -2.01 9.67 0.13
C MET A 277 -0.78 9.43 1.02
N VAL A 278 -0.78 8.36 1.84
CA VAL A 278 0.36 7.99 2.69
C VAL A 278 1.62 7.81 1.83
N GLY A 279 1.49 7.07 0.74
CA GLY A 279 2.55 6.83 -0.24
C GLY A 279 3.08 8.11 -0.86
N THR A 280 2.18 9.02 -1.23
CA THR A 280 2.56 10.29 -1.85
C THR A 280 3.34 11.17 -0.90
N ALA A 281 2.88 11.29 0.35
CA ALA A 281 3.59 12.03 1.38
C ALA A 281 4.95 11.39 1.69
N PHE A 282 5.01 10.06 1.79
CA PHE A 282 6.25 9.32 2.01
C PHE A 282 7.25 9.53 0.88
N ALA A 283 6.84 9.40 -0.37
CA ALA A 283 7.72 9.57 -1.52
C ALA A 283 8.28 10.99 -1.60
N ASN A 284 7.49 12.01 -1.24
CA ASN A 284 8.02 13.37 -1.14
C ASN A 284 9.13 13.50 -0.09
N ILE A 285 8.93 12.89 1.09
CA ILE A 285 9.95 12.84 2.15
C ILE A 285 11.21 12.12 1.67
N SER A 286 11.04 10.96 1.03
CA SER A 286 12.13 10.15 0.47
C SER A 286 12.91 10.90 -0.60
N CYS A 287 12.24 11.56 -1.55
CA CYS A 287 12.88 12.38 -2.57
C CYS A 287 13.71 13.52 -1.97
N GLN A 288 13.22 14.19 -0.92
CA GLN A 288 14.01 15.23 -0.23
C GLN A 288 15.26 14.65 0.43
N LEU A 289 15.17 13.47 1.04
CA LEU A 289 16.32 12.78 1.60
C LEU A 289 17.32 12.37 0.50
N ILE A 290 16.85 11.83 -0.62
CA ILE A 290 17.70 11.44 -1.75
C ILE A 290 18.41 12.66 -2.34
N VAL A 291 17.70 13.79 -2.52
CA VAL A 291 18.32 15.06 -2.92
C VAL A 291 19.46 15.41 -1.98
N CYS A 292 19.24 15.37 -0.66
CA CYS A 292 20.27 15.68 0.33
C CYS A 292 21.49 14.75 0.22
N GLN A 293 21.27 13.46 -0.05
CA GLN A 293 22.35 12.49 -0.26
C GLN A 293 23.16 12.79 -1.51
N MET A 294 22.50 13.20 -2.60
CA MET A 294 23.14 13.54 -3.88
C MET A 294 23.89 14.87 -3.84
N SER A 295 23.33 15.89 -3.18
CA SER A 295 23.96 17.20 -3.01
C SER A 295 24.93 17.27 -1.84
N SER A 296 25.04 16.20 -1.05
CA SER A 296 25.81 16.17 0.21
C SER A 296 25.40 17.29 1.18
N THR A 297 24.11 17.63 1.19
CA THR A 297 23.53 18.62 2.10
C THR A 297 22.84 17.94 3.27
N ARG A 298 22.64 18.68 4.35
CA ARG A 298 21.93 18.21 5.53
C ARG A 298 20.43 18.03 5.24
N CYS A 299 19.85 16.94 5.76
CA CYS A 299 18.41 16.70 5.69
C CYS A 299 17.62 17.76 6.48
N GLN A 300 16.45 18.16 5.98
CA GLN A 300 15.54 19.01 6.75
C GLN A 300 14.80 18.17 7.81
N PRO A 301 14.68 18.61 9.07
CA PRO A 301 14.04 17.81 10.11
C PRO A 301 12.55 17.53 9.83
N LEU A 302 11.85 18.52 9.28
CA LEU A 302 10.40 18.48 9.08
C LEU A 302 10.04 18.72 7.62
N ASN A 303 9.22 17.84 7.06
CA ASN A 303 8.61 18.03 5.75
C ASN A 303 7.31 18.84 5.85
N TRP A 304 7.18 19.87 5.03
CA TRP A 304 6.01 20.74 4.97
C TRP A 304 4.71 20.02 4.58
N MET A 305 4.77 18.91 3.85
CA MET A 305 3.60 18.08 3.51
C MET A 305 2.93 17.43 4.75
N LEU A 306 3.56 17.48 5.93
CA LEU A 306 2.98 16.99 7.17
C LEU A 306 2.00 17.99 7.82
N LEU A 307 2.03 19.27 7.41
CA LEU A 307 1.14 20.29 7.98
C LEU A 307 -0.35 20.04 7.67
N PRO A 308 -0.76 19.73 6.42
CA PRO A 308 -2.17 19.43 6.13
C PRO A 308 -2.69 18.23 6.92
N ILE A 309 -1.88 17.19 7.12
CA ILE A 309 -2.25 15.99 7.89
C ILE A 309 -2.42 16.34 9.37
N SER A 310 -1.49 17.14 9.92
CA SER A 310 -1.61 17.68 11.28
C SER A 310 -2.89 18.50 11.46
N GLY A 311 -3.22 19.37 10.50
CA GLY A 311 -4.46 20.15 10.49
C GLY A 311 -5.72 19.27 10.44
N ARG A 312 -5.71 18.18 9.67
CA ARG A 312 -6.81 17.21 9.62
C ARG A 312 -7.00 16.47 10.93
N ASN A 313 -5.93 16.05 11.59
CA ASN A 313 -5.99 15.46 12.93
C ASN A 313 -6.64 16.43 13.93
N ALA A 314 -6.18 17.69 13.95
CA ALA A 314 -6.77 18.70 14.82
C ALA A 314 -8.27 18.90 14.54
N SER A 315 -8.68 18.98 13.27
CA SER A 315 -10.10 19.11 12.92
C SER A 315 -10.93 17.90 13.34
N SER A 316 -10.41 16.68 13.22
CA SER A 316 -11.11 15.45 13.59
C SER A 316 -11.29 15.35 15.11
N LEU A 317 -10.26 15.73 15.88
CA LEU A 317 -10.33 15.85 17.34
C LEU A 317 -11.38 16.88 17.78
N LEU A 318 -11.44 18.03 17.10
CA LEU A 318 -12.43 19.07 17.39
C LEU A 318 -13.86 18.58 17.13
N VAL A 319 -14.10 17.92 15.99
CA VAL A 319 -15.43 17.35 15.67
C VAL A 319 -15.86 16.33 16.73
N ASN A 320 -14.95 15.44 17.16
CA ASN A 320 -15.25 14.44 18.20
C ASN A 320 -15.44 15.05 19.60
N SER A 321 -15.00 16.29 19.81
CA SER A 321 -15.14 17.00 21.10
C SER A 321 -16.52 17.66 21.26
N PHE A 322 -17.30 17.80 20.19
CA PHE A 322 -18.68 18.28 20.28
C PHE A 322 -19.63 17.10 20.53
N PRO A 323 -20.41 17.10 21.62
CA PRO A 323 -21.44 16.09 21.82
C PRO A 323 -22.46 16.20 20.69
N HIS A 324 -22.66 15.13 19.93
CA HIS A 324 -23.76 15.03 18.98
C HIS A 324 -25.07 15.21 19.74
N PRO A 325 -25.92 16.19 19.39
CA PRO A 325 -27.25 16.28 19.96
C PRO A 325 -28.09 15.14 19.35
N GLY A 326 -28.17 14.00 20.05
CA GLY A 326 -29.19 12.97 19.75
C GLY A 326 -28.81 11.49 19.83
N THR A 327 -27.59 11.09 20.17
CA THR A 327 -27.25 9.65 20.21
C THR A 327 -27.09 9.14 21.64
N HIS A 328 -28.09 8.39 22.13
CA HIS A 328 -27.94 7.48 23.28
C HIS A 328 -26.79 6.48 23.01
N PRO A 329 -26.03 6.06 24.04
CA PRO A 329 -24.85 5.23 23.83
C PRO A 329 -25.26 3.78 23.64
N LEU A 330 -25.42 3.34 22.38
CA LEU A 330 -25.27 1.92 22.03
C LEU A 330 -23.79 1.67 21.76
N ARG A 331 -23.05 1.40 22.84
CA ARG A 331 -21.75 0.73 22.75
C ARG A 331 -22.03 -0.72 22.38
N SER A 332 -22.24 -0.99 21.10
CA SER A 332 -22.42 -2.35 20.60
C SER A 332 -21.07 -3.02 20.52
N GLY A 333 -20.94 -4.12 21.27
CA GLY A 333 -19.83 -5.05 21.13
C GLY A 333 -19.75 -5.64 19.72
N ARG A 334 -18.57 -6.18 19.42
CA ARG A 334 -18.31 -7.09 18.31
C ARG A 334 -19.42 -8.17 18.24
N GLY A 335 -20.05 -8.32 17.08
CA GLY A 335 -20.89 -9.48 16.76
C GLY A 335 -22.27 -9.12 16.18
N GLU A 336 -22.46 -9.53 14.92
CA GLU A 336 -23.74 -9.87 14.25
C GLU A 336 -24.70 -8.74 13.79
N PRO A 337 -24.73 -8.42 12.48
CA PRO A 337 -25.69 -7.49 11.88
C PRO A 337 -27.09 -8.09 11.60
N ALA A 338 -27.30 -9.40 11.77
CA ALA A 338 -28.50 -10.08 11.27
C ALA A 338 -29.68 -10.08 12.27
N GLU A 339 -29.41 -10.13 13.57
CA GLU A 339 -30.48 -10.27 14.58
C GLU A 339 -31.20 -8.94 14.90
N GLN A 340 -30.48 -7.81 14.81
CA GLN A 340 -31.05 -6.48 15.05
C GLN A 340 -32.03 -6.03 13.95
N ALA A 341 -31.80 -6.46 12.69
CA ALA A 341 -32.71 -6.16 11.59
C ALA A 341 -34.06 -6.89 11.75
N LEU A 342 -34.04 -8.13 12.29
CA LEU A 342 -35.25 -8.92 12.56
C LEU A 342 -36.07 -8.36 13.73
N GLN A 343 -35.43 -7.87 14.79
CA GLN A 343 -36.13 -7.22 15.90
C GLN A 343 -36.80 -5.91 15.49
N TYR A 344 -36.15 -5.11 14.63
CA TYR A 344 -36.71 -3.85 14.17
C TYR A 344 -37.92 -4.06 13.23
N THR A 345 -37.88 -5.09 12.39
CA THR A 345 -39.02 -5.45 11.52
C THR A 345 -40.18 -6.06 12.30
N ALA A 346 -39.93 -6.82 13.36
CA ALA A 346 -40.98 -7.33 14.26
C ALA A 346 -41.68 -6.20 15.04
N LEU A 347 -40.93 -5.22 15.56
CA LEU A 347 -41.48 -4.06 16.26
C LEU A 347 -42.34 -3.17 15.35
N LEU A 348 -41.91 -2.95 14.10
CA LEU A 348 -42.68 -2.20 13.11
C LEU A 348 -43.97 -2.92 12.69
N ALA A 349 -43.96 -4.26 12.67
CA ALA A 349 -45.15 -5.07 12.38
C ALA A 349 -46.18 -5.01 13.53
N GLU A 350 -45.74 -5.04 14.80
CA GLU A 350 -46.62 -4.86 15.95
C GLU A 350 -47.23 -3.46 16.03
N GLU A 351 -46.46 -2.39 15.75
CA GLU A 351 -47.00 -1.03 15.70
C GLU A 351 -47.99 -0.82 14.55
N ALA A 352 -47.75 -1.43 13.39
CA ALA A 352 -48.69 -1.40 12.26
C ALA A 352 -49.99 -2.13 12.61
N HIS A 353 -49.90 -3.27 13.30
CA HIS A 353 -51.08 -4.04 13.71
C HIS A 353 -51.89 -3.33 14.81
N ALA A 354 -51.22 -2.64 15.75
CA ALA A 354 -51.85 -1.81 16.78
C ALA A 354 -52.53 -0.54 16.23
N ARG A 355 -52.01 0.03 15.14
CA ARG A 355 -52.64 1.19 14.45
C ARG A 355 -53.86 0.79 13.62
N LEU A 356 -53.85 -0.41 13.04
CA LEU A 356 -55.00 -0.97 12.29
C LEU A 356 -56.15 -1.39 13.21
N THR A 357 -55.87 -1.82 14.44
CA THR A 357 -56.91 -2.19 15.43
C THR A 357 -57.53 -0.99 16.15
N ARG A 358 -56.83 0.15 16.23
CA ARG A 358 -57.36 1.41 16.82
C ARG A 358 -58.24 2.25 15.89
N THR A 359 -58.26 1.96 14.59
CA THR A 359 -59.05 2.69 13.59
C THR A 359 -60.16 1.80 13.05
N GLY A 360 -61.13 1.48 13.90
CA GLY A 360 -62.38 0.89 13.46
C GLY A 360 -63.15 1.84 12.56
N GLY A 361 -63.24 1.53 11.26
CA GLY A 361 -64.34 1.99 10.41
C GLY A 361 -63.95 2.63 9.07
N ARG A 362 -64.47 1.98 8.01
CA ARG A 362 -64.71 2.45 6.62
C ARG A 362 -63.60 2.27 5.58
N GLU A 363 -63.77 1.17 4.86
CA GLU A 363 -63.49 0.99 3.43
C GLU A 363 -63.71 2.29 2.62
N ASN A 364 -62.62 2.84 2.04
CA ASN A 364 -62.58 3.57 0.76
C ASN A 364 -61.21 4.21 0.45
N ARG A 365 -60.09 3.57 0.83
CA ARG A 365 -58.73 4.06 0.50
C ARG A 365 -57.82 3.04 -0.19
N LEU A 366 -58.40 2.03 -0.84
CA LEU A 366 -57.64 1.00 -1.57
C LEU A 366 -57.37 1.33 -3.06
N ALA A 367 -57.91 2.42 -3.60
CA ALA A 367 -57.66 2.80 -4.99
C ALA A 367 -56.40 3.67 -5.20
N GLY A 368 -55.94 4.41 -4.17
CA GLY A 368 -54.77 5.30 -4.29
C GLY A 368 -53.41 4.60 -4.15
N CYS A 369 -53.35 3.45 -3.48
CA CYS A 369 -52.07 2.81 -3.12
C CYS A 369 -51.49 1.90 -4.21
N ARG A 370 -52.26 1.55 -5.26
CA ARG A 370 -51.75 0.73 -6.39
C ARG A 370 -50.99 1.54 -7.45
N SER A 371 -51.09 2.87 -7.48
CA SER A 371 -50.35 3.68 -8.48
C SER A 371 -48.92 4.02 -8.04
N THR A 372 -48.65 4.04 -6.73
CA THR A 372 -47.33 4.46 -6.20
C THR A 372 -46.30 3.32 -6.18
N VAL A 373 -46.74 2.06 -6.10
CA VAL A 373 -45.83 0.90 -6.08
C VAL A 373 -45.27 0.57 -7.48
N ASN A 374 -46.03 0.82 -8.56
CA ASN A 374 -45.56 0.54 -9.92
C ASN A 374 -44.55 1.56 -10.48
N ASN A 375 -44.36 2.72 -9.86
CA ASN A 375 -43.37 3.71 -10.29
C ASN A 375 -41.99 3.56 -9.61
N CYS A 376 -41.87 2.76 -8.54
CA CYS A 376 -40.57 2.51 -7.90
C CYS A 376 -39.77 1.34 -8.51
N CYS A 377 -40.36 0.49 -9.37
CA CYS A 377 -39.65 -0.60 -10.03
C CYS A 377 -39.13 -0.27 -11.44
N LYS A 378 -38.93 1.01 -11.78
CA LYS A 378 -38.35 1.42 -13.07
C LYS A 378 -36.94 2.05 -12.99
N TYR A 379 -36.35 2.13 -11.80
CA TYR A 379 -34.99 2.64 -11.59
C TYR A 379 -34.18 1.85 -10.54
N LEU A 380 -34.39 0.53 -10.53
CA LEU A 380 -33.48 -0.51 -10.05
C LEU A 380 -33.47 -1.59 -11.14
#